data_AF-A0A970WMI3-F1
#
_entry.id   AF-A0A970WMI3-F1
#
_cell.length_a   1.000
_cell.length_b   1.000
_cell.length_c   1.000
_cell.angle_alpha   90.00
_cell.angle_beta   90.00
_cell.angle_gamma   90.00
#
_symmetry.space_group_name_H-M   'P 1'
#
loop_
_entity.id
_entity.type
_entity.pdbx_description
1 polymer ?
#
loop_
_entity_poly.entity_id
_entity_poly.type
_entity_poly.pdbx_seq_one_letter_code
_entity_poly.pdbx_strand_id
1 'polypeptide(L)'
;MNPVGFSQESEILARIVDPSNPSFTPDVARSILELQFTEADRHEMNDLAEKARSGTLSDEESTKLHAYLFVGGMVDLMHSKARLSLRQSAHKSGGG
;
A
#
# COMPACT_ATOMS: atom_id res chain seq x y z
N MET A 1 -5.43 20.34 12.66
CA MET A 1 -5.40 19.22 11.71
C MET A 1 -3.98 19.07 11.19
N ASN A 2 -3.26 18.01 11.57
CA ASN A 2 -2.18 17.56 10.71
C ASN A 2 -2.84 17.02 9.43
N PRO A 3 -2.38 17.42 8.23
CA PRO A 3 -2.85 16.77 7.01
C PRO A 3 -2.53 15.28 7.14
N VAL A 4 -3.35 14.43 6.53
CA VAL A 4 -3.18 12.98 6.47
C VAL A 4 -1.95 12.69 5.60
N GLY A 5 -0.78 13.01 6.13
CA GLY A 5 0.53 12.86 5.53
C GLY A 5 1.23 11.76 6.29
N PHE A 6 1.46 10.66 5.57
CA PHE A 6 2.40 9.57 5.83
C PHE A 6 3.31 9.81 7.05
N SER A 7 3.06 9.06 8.12
CA SER A 7 3.85 9.08 9.36
C SER A 7 5.33 8.72 9.12
N GLN A 8 6.20 8.88 10.12
CA GLN A 8 7.63 8.50 10.02
C GLN A 8 7.83 7.05 9.55
N GLU A 9 6.94 6.14 9.97
CA GLU A 9 6.94 4.74 9.55
C GLU A 9 6.78 4.60 8.03
N SER A 10 5.95 5.43 7.42
CA SER A 10 5.69 5.42 5.97
C SER A 10 6.91 5.88 5.19
N GLU A 11 7.62 6.90 5.68
CA GLU A 11 8.85 7.38 5.05
C GLU A 11 9.98 6.34 5.16
N ILE A 12 10.11 5.68 6.33
CA ILE A 12 11.07 4.60 6.53
C ILE A 12 10.79 3.46 5.54
N LEU A 13 9.52 3.07 5.43
CA LEU A 13 9.10 2.01 4.55
C LEU A 13 9.31 2.35 3.08
N ALA A 14 8.99 3.56 2.64
CA ALA A 14 9.20 4.02 1.27
C ALA A 14 10.66 3.88 0.82
N ARG A 15 11.63 4.07 1.74
CA ARG A 15 13.06 3.83 1.47
C ARG A 15 13.39 2.35 1.29
N ILE A 16 12.72 1.44 1.99
CA ILE A 16 12.92 -0.01 1.89
C ILE A 16 12.33 -0.55 0.60
N VAL A 17 11.09 -0.15 0.28
CA VAL A 17 10.36 -0.61 -0.91
C VAL A 17 10.49 0.34 -2.10
N ASP A 18 11.57 1.13 -2.16
CA ASP A 18 11.83 2.13 -3.19
C ASP A 18 11.55 1.55 -4.60
N PRO A 19 10.49 2.02 -5.28
CA PRO A 19 10.12 1.55 -6.61
C PRO A 19 11.14 1.96 -7.68
N SER A 20 11.96 2.98 -7.42
CA SER A 20 13.02 3.46 -8.32
C SER A 20 14.15 2.45 -8.47
N ASN A 21 14.25 1.50 -7.54
CA ASN A 21 15.13 0.34 -7.61
C ASN A 21 14.31 -0.97 -7.72
N PRO A 22 13.76 -1.27 -8.91
CA PRO A 22 12.94 -2.46 -9.10
C PRO A 22 13.81 -3.72 -9.18
N SER A 23 13.80 -4.51 -8.11
CA SER A 23 14.69 -5.66 -7.93
C SER A 23 13.98 -7.01 -7.76
N PHE A 24 12.64 -7.05 -7.77
CA PHE A 24 11.91 -8.31 -7.64
C PHE A 24 12.06 -9.19 -8.88
N THR A 25 12.18 -10.49 -8.68
CA THR A 25 12.02 -11.47 -9.76
C THR A 25 10.57 -11.46 -10.25
N PRO A 26 10.29 -11.91 -11.48
CA PRO A 26 8.92 -11.96 -11.98
C PRO A 26 7.94 -12.73 -11.07
N ASP A 27 8.36 -13.84 -10.48
CA ASP A 27 7.49 -14.67 -9.65
C ASP A 27 7.16 -14.00 -8.30
N VAL A 28 8.16 -13.36 -7.67
CA VAL A 28 7.95 -12.55 -6.48
C VAL A 28 7.05 -11.36 -6.81
N ALA A 29 7.31 -10.66 -7.91
CA ALA A 29 6.50 -9.50 -8.29
C ALA A 29 5.03 -9.88 -8.51
N ARG A 30 4.73 -11.03 -9.13
CA ARG A 30 3.34 -11.52 -9.28
C ARG A 30 2.70 -11.84 -7.94
N SER A 31 3.41 -12.56 -7.06
CA SER A 31 2.91 -12.90 -5.72
C SER A 31 2.60 -11.65 -4.88
N ILE A 32 3.44 -10.61 -5.00
CA ILE A 32 3.24 -9.34 -4.31
C ILE A 32 1.98 -8.62 -4.81
N LEU A 33 1.64 -8.74 -6.10
CA LEU A 33 0.43 -8.12 -6.67
C LEU A 33 -0.88 -8.79 -6.23
N GLU A 34 -0.81 -9.94 -5.59
CA GLU A 34 -1.97 -10.63 -5.03
C GLU A 34 -2.32 -10.14 -3.61
N LEU A 35 -1.44 -9.34 -2.99
CA LEU A 35 -1.67 -8.79 -1.66
C LEU A 35 -2.77 -7.74 -1.70
N GLN A 36 -3.86 -8.03 -1.00
CA GLN A 36 -5.02 -7.15 -0.91
C GLN A 36 -5.71 -7.33 0.44
N PHE A 37 -6.36 -6.28 0.92
CA PHE A 37 -7.27 -6.39 2.05
C PHE A 37 -8.38 -7.38 1.76
N THR A 38 -8.86 -8.09 2.79
CA THR A 38 -10.01 -8.98 2.65
C THR A 38 -11.30 -8.19 2.39
N GLU A 39 -12.39 -8.85 2.00
CA GLU A 39 -13.69 -8.17 1.90
C GLU A 39 -14.17 -7.59 3.23
N ALA A 40 -13.94 -8.31 4.33
CA ALA A 40 -14.27 -7.84 5.66
C ALA A 40 -13.47 -6.59 6.04
N ASP A 41 -12.16 -6.57 5.77
CA ASP A 41 -11.32 -5.39 5.99
C ASP A 41 -11.79 -4.20 5.17
N ARG A 42 -12.13 -4.40 3.89
CA ARG A 42 -12.63 -3.33 3.02
C ARG A 42 -13.96 -2.77 3.51
N HIS A 43 -14.87 -3.63 3.98
CA HIS A 43 -16.13 -3.18 4.57
C HIS A 43 -15.87 -2.32 5.80
N GLU A 44 -15.03 -2.79 6.71
CA GLU A 44 -14.71 -2.06 7.93
C GLU A 44 -13.99 -0.73 7.64
N MET A 45 -13.06 -0.70 6.68
CA MET A 45 -12.43 0.53 6.21
C MET A 45 -13.45 1.55 5.71
N ASN A 46 -14.46 1.09 4.95
CA ASN A 46 -15.52 1.96 4.44
C ASN A 46 -16.39 2.50 5.57
N ASP A 47 -16.80 1.66 6.52
CA ASP A 47 -17.59 2.07 7.68
C ASP A 47 -16.85 3.13 8.52
N LEU A 48 -15.54 2.92 8.74
CA LEU A 48 -14.68 3.87 9.46
C LEU A 48 -14.55 5.18 8.67
N ALA A 49 -14.40 5.12 7.34
CA ALA A 49 -14.34 6.32 6.51
C ALA A 49 -15.67 7.09 6.52
N GLU A 50 -16.81 6.41 6.56
CA GLU A 50 -18.13 7.03 6.69
C GLU A 50 -18.28 7.73 8.05
N LYS A 51 -17.92 7.05 9.15
CA LYS A 51 -17.90 7.64 10.50
C LYS A 51 -16.97 8.85 10.61
N ALA A 52 -15.82 8.81 9.94
CA ALA A 52 -14.89 9.93 9.86
C ALA A 52 -15.52 11.14 9.16
N ARG A 53 -16.26 10.91 8.07
CA ARG A 53 -16.97 11.97 7.32
C ARG A 53 -18.16 12.55 8.09
N SER A 54 -18.87 11.73 8.86
CA SER A 54 -19.98 12.19 9.72
C SER A 54 -19.50 12.81 11.03
N GLY A 55 -18.20 12.78 11.34
CA GLY A 55 -17.64 13.29 12.58
C GLY A 55 -18.02 12.46 13.82
N THR A 56 -18.36 11.19 13.63
CA THR A 56 -18.78 10.27 14.70
C THR A 56 -17.75 9.19 14.99
N LEU A 57 -16.51 9.37 14.50
CA LEU A 57 -15.40 8.45 14.72
C LEU A 57 -14.89 8.59 16.16
N SER A 58 -14.84 7.48 16.90
CA SER A 58 -14.19 7.41 18.20
C SER A 58 -12.65 7.38 18.09
N ASP A 59 -11.94 7.60 19.20
CA ASP A 59 -10.47 7.56 19.23
C ASP A 59 -9.91 6.18 18.90
N GLU A 60 -10.59 5.11 19.31
CA GLU A 60 -10.22 3.73 18.99
C GLU A 60 -10.40 3.45 17.49
N GLU A 61 -11.53 3.87 16.92
CA GLU A 61 -11.82 3.77 15.50
C GLU A 61 -10.86 4.61 14.65
N SER A 62 -10.47 5.79 15.14
CA SER A 62 -9.45 6.65 14.51
C SER A 62 -8.10 5.94 14.43
N THR A 63 -7.68 5.29 15.52
CA THR A 63 -6.46 4.49 15.56
C THR A 63 -6.53 3.33 14.55
N LYS A 64 -7.68 2.65 14.48
CA LYS A 64 -7.89 1.55 13.53
C LYS A 64 -7.87 2.03 12.08
N LEU A 65 -8.53 3.15 11.78
CA LEU A 65 -8.52 3.76 10.45
C LEU A 65 -7.10 4.17 10.04
N HIS A 66 -6.31 4.75 10.95
CA HIS A 66 -4.91 5.07 10.70
C HIS A 66 -4.07 3.81 10.38
N ALA A 67 -4.29 2.71 11.09
CA ALA A 67 -3.60 1.44 10.80
C ALA A 67 -3.94 0.93 9.39
N TYR A 68 -5.21 0.98 8.98
CA TYR A 68 -5.60 0.61 7.62
C TYR A 68 -4.96 1.50 6.55
N LEU A 69 -4.94 2.81 6.76
CA LEU A 69 -4.31 3.76 5.83
C LEU A 69 -2.80 3.51 5.71
N PHE A 70 -2.13 3.24 6.83
CA PHE A 70 -0.71 2.91 6.85
C PHE A 70 -0.40 1.64 6.06
N VAL A 71 -1.11 0.54 6.33
CA VAL A 71 -0.94 -0.73 5.63
C VAL A 71 -1.31 -0.60 4.14
N GLY A 72 -2.36 0.17 3.82
CA GLY A 72 -2.74 0.44 2.43
C GLY A 72 -1.62 1.11 1.64
N GLY A 73 -1.01 2.16 2.21
CA GLY A 73 0.15 2.83 1.61
C GLY A 73 1.35 1.90 1.41
N MET A 74 1.60 0.99 2.36
CA MET A 74 2.62 -0.05 2.23
C MET A 74 2.36 -0.96 1.02
N VAL A 75 1.15 -1.50 0.92
CA VAL A 75 0.75 -2.39 -0.17
C VAL A 75 0.87 -1.68 -1.52
N ASP A 76 0.45 -0.42 -1.60
CA ASP A 76 0.54 0.38 -2.83
C ASP A 76 1.99 0.59 -3.30
N LEU A 77 2.91 0.87 -2.39
CA LEU A 77 4.34 1.01 -2.70
C LEU A 77 4.93 -0.32 -3.19
N MET A 78 4.60 -1.43 -2.52
CA MET A 78 5.04 -2.77 -2.91
C MET A 78 4.51 -3.16 -4.30
N HIS A 79 3.23 -2.89 -4.57
CA HIS A 79 2.63 -3.07 -5.88
C HIS A 79 3.31 -2.22 -6.95
N SER A 80 3.67 -0.97 -6.64
CA SER A 80 4.40 -0.09 -7.55
C SER A 80 5.74 -0.69 -7.95
N LYS A 81 6.55 -1.12 -6.97
CA LYS A 81 7.83 -1.79 -7.21
C LYS A 81 7.68 -3.08 -8.01
N ALA A 82 6.69 -3.92 -7.68
CA ALA A 82 6.40 -5.15 -8.41
C ALA A 82 6.08 -4.92 -9.88
N ARG A 83 5.19 -3.94 -10.19
CA ARG A 83 4.88 -3.57 -11.58
C ARG A 83 6.12 -3.10 -12.34
N LEU A 84 6.97 -2.29 -11.72
CA LEU A 84 8.20 -1.81 -12.34
C LEU A 84 9.21 -2.95 -12.58
N SER A 85 9.36 -3.89 -11.64
CA SER A 85 10.18 -5.10 -11.81
C SER A 85 9.72 -5.99 -12.97
N LEU A 86 8.40 -6.17 -13.14
CA LEU A 86 7.85 -6.91 -14.28
C LEU A 86 8.11 -6.21 -15.60
N ARG A 87 7.95 -4.88 -15.67
CA ARG A 87 8.23 -4.09 -16.87
C ARG A 87 9.70 -4.19 -17.29
N GLN A 88 10.63 -4.12 -16.34
CA GLN A 88 12.06 -4.28 -16.64
C GLN A 88 12.40 -5.70 -17.11
N SER A 89 11.79 -6.71 -16.51
CA SER A 89 12.02 -8.11 -16.91
C SER A 89 11.53 -8.38 -18.34
N ALA A 90 10.35 -7.86 -18.70
CA ALA A 90 9.81 -7.96 -20.06
C ALA A 90 10.71 -7.26 -21.10
N HIS A 91 11.28 -6.10 -20.76
CA HIS A 91 12.20 -5.39 -21.65
C HIS A 91 13.50 -6.17 -21.90
N LYS A 92 14.02 -6.89 -20.90
CA LYS A 92 15.22 -7.73 -21.04
C LYS A 92 15.00 -8.96 -21.92
N SER A 93 13.78 -9.49 -22.02
CA SER A 93 13.46 -10.67 -22.83
C SER A 93 13.11 -10.37 -24.29
N GLY A 94 12.83 -9.11 -24.65
CA GLY A 94 12.40 -8.70 -26.00
C GLY A 94 13.47 -8.03 -26.87
N GLY A 95 14.72 -7.91 -26.38
CA GLY A 95 15.83 -7.26 -27.07
C GLY A 95 16.88 -8.24 -27.62
N GLY A 96 16.44 -9.30 -28.31
CA GLY A 96 17.28 -10.28 -29.01
C GLY A 96 17.09 -10.20 -30.51
#